data_AF-A0A392NIJ4-F1
#
_entry.id   AF-A0A392NIJ4-F1
#
_cell.length_a   1.000
_cell.length_b   1.000
_cell.length_c   1.000
_cell.angle_alpha   90.00
_cell.angle_beta   90.00
_cell.angle_gamma   90.00
#
_symmetry.space_group_name_H-M   'P 1'
#
loop_
_entity.id
_entity.type
_entity.pdbx_description
1 polymer ?
#
loop_
_entity_poly.entity_id
_entity_poly.type
_entity_poly.pdbx_seq_one_letter_code
_entity_poly.pdbx_strand_id
1 'polypeptide(L)'
;GMFLIEVDRVLKPGGYFVLTSPTSKLPGSSREKKRITLNPMEELTQQLCWTLLAQQDETFIWQKTADLDCYASRKQHAIQLCKEGDDTQSYYKPLVPCISGVQPEEFYEDMHFWRSAVDNYWSLLTPLIFSDHPKRPGDEDPLPPYNMIRNVMDMSSNYGGLNAALLEEKKSVWVMNVVPARASNALPLILERGFAGVMHDW
;
A
#
# COMPACT_ATOMS: atom_id res chain seq x y z
N GLY A 1 -4.39 5.36 -15.23
CA GLY A 1 -5.44 4.46 -14.73
C GLY A 1 -4.85 3.25 -14.06
N MET A 2 -4.21 2.36 -14.83
CA MET A 2 -3.72 1.05 -14.35
C MET A 2 -2.87 1.12 -13.07
N PHE A 3 -1.88 2.02 -13.00
CA PHE A 3 -1.06 2.22 -11.80
C PHE A 3 -1.85 2.45 -10.51
N LEU A 4 -2.96 3.20 -10.54
CA LEU A 4 -3.78 3.44 -9.33
C LEU A 4 -4.57 2.20 -8.92
N ILE A 5 -4.98 1.37 -9.88
CA ILE A 5 -5.66 0.09 -9.58
C ILE A 5 -4.66 -0.87 -8.93
N GLU A 6 -3.42 -0.88 -9.37
CA GLU A 6 -2.37 -1.71 -8.75
C GLU A 6 -2.04 -1.24 -7.34
N VAL A 7 -1.93 0.07 -7.13
CA VAL A 7 -1.80 0.62 -5.78
C VAL A 7 -3.00 0.21 -4.92
N ASP A 8 -4.22 0.23 -5.46
CA ASP A 8 -5.41 -0.20 -4.72
C ASP A 8 -5.38 -1.68 -4.31
N ARG A 9 -4.80 -2.57 -5.12
CA ARG A 9 -4.64 -3.99 -4.76
C ARG A 9 -3.69 -4.20 -3.58
N VAL A 10 -2.64 -3.39 -3.48
CA VAL A 10 -1.63 -3.50 -2.41
C VAL A 10 -2.02 -2.71 -1.16
N LEU A 11 -2.78 -1.62 -1.34
CA LEU A 11 -3.16 -0.74 -0.25
C LEU A 11 -4.29 -1.37 0.59
N LYS A 12 -3.98 -1.63 1.86
CA LYS A 12 -4.95 -2.08 2.85
C LYS A 12 -6.07 -1.03 3.09
N PRO A 13 -7.31 -1.45 3.39
CA PRO A 13 -8.34 -0.55 3.89
C PRO A 13 -7.88 0.28 5.11
N GLY A 14 -8.12 1.59 5.08
CA GLY A 14 -7.62 2.56 6.05
C GLY A 14 -6.18 3.02 5.83
N GLY A 15 -5.45 2.43 4.87
CA GLY A 15 -4.10 2.81 4.50
C GLY A 15 -4.02 4.12 3.70
N TYR A 16 -2.81 4.68 3.61
CA TYR A 16 -2.53 5.96 2.96
C TYR A 16 -1.73 5.77 1.68
N PHE A 17 -2.11 6.51 0.63
CA PHE A 17 -1.30 6.68 -0.57
C PHE A 17 -0.74 8.10 -0.59
N VAL A 18 0.57 8.21 -0.70
CA VAL A 18 1.29 9.49 -0.76
C VAL A 18 1.96 9.61 -2.12
N LEU A 19 1.65 10.68 -2.84
CA LEU A 19 2.31 11.01 -4.10
C LEU A 19 3.02 12.34 -3.97
N THR A 20 4.32 12.35 -4.19
CA THR A 20 5.12 13.57 -4.33
C THR A 20 5.66 13.63 -5.75
N SER A 21 5.24 14.63 -6.53
CA SER A 21 5.65 14.79 -7.92
C SER A 21 6.18 16.20 -8.16
N PRO A 22 7.51 16.37 -8.32
CA PRO A 22 8.07 17.67 -8.65
C PRO A 22 7.54 18.11 -10.02
N THR A 23 6.79 19.22 -10.06
CA THR A 23 6.53 19.87 -11.34
C THR A 23 7.85 20.46 -11.83
N SER A 24 8.21 20.19 -13.08
CA SER A 24 9.36 20.83 -13.70
C SER A 24 9.15 22.35 -13.62
N LYS A 25 9.92 23.02 -12.76
CA LYS A 25 10.05 24.47 -12.79
C LYS A 25 10.74 24.83 -14.09
N LEU A 26 9.98 25.01 -15.16
CA LEU A 26 10.43 25.78 -16.32
C LEU A 26 10.78 27.18 -15.81
N PRO A 27 12.04 27.64 -15.90
CA PRO A 27 12.40 28.97 -15.44
C PRO A 27 11.76 29.98 -16.40
N GLY A 28 10.76 30.72 -15.90
CA GLY A 28 10.17 31.85 -16.63
C GLY A 28 8.65 31.87 -16.81
N SER A 29 7.88 31.00 -16.17
CA SER A 29 6.41 31.08 -16.24
C SER A 29 5.81 31.67 -14.97
N SER A 30 4.99 32.70 -15.18
CA SER A 30 4.22 33.50 -14.23
C SER A 30 3.66 32.74 -13.02
N ARG A 31 3.58 33.49 -11.91
CA ARG A 31 3.08 33.16 -10.56
C ARG A 31 1.57 32.87 -10.52
N GLU A 32 1.01 32.26 -11.55
CA GLU A 32 -0.31 31.64 -11.49
C GLU A 32 -0.12 30.25 -10.89
N LYS A 33 -0.72 30.04 -9.71
CA LYS A 33 -0.93 28.73 -9.12
C LYS A 33 -1.71 27.89 -10.14
N LYS A 34 -1.01 27.24 -11.07
CA LYS A 34 -1.54 26.16 -11.90
C LYS A 34 -1.97 25.08 -10.91
N ARG A 35 -3.24 25.12 -10.51
CA ARG A 35 -3.95 23.94 -10.03
C ARG A 35 -3.64 22.85 -11.05
N ILE A 36 -2.75 21.93 -10.67
CA ILE A 36 -2.48 20.72 -11.44
C ILE A 36 -3.86 20.14 -11.77
N THR A 37 -4.09 19.79 -13.02
CA THR A 37 -5.37 19.23 -13.49
C THR A 37 -5.51 17.82 -12.91
N LEU A 38 -5.80 17.75 -11.60
CA LEU A 38 -5.98 16.54 -10.79
C LEU A 38 -7.33 15.88 -11.05
N ASN A 39 -8.24 16.53 -11.79
CA ASN A 39 -9.60 16.05 -12.02
C ASN A 39 -9.65 14.56 -12.43
N PRO A 40 -8.79 14.03 -13.33
CA PRO A 40 -8.84 12.62 -13.70
C PRO A 40 -8.37 11.67 -12.58
N MET A 41 -7.41 12.09 -11.76
CA MET A 41 -6.91 11.31 -10.62
C MET A 41 -7.92 11.34 -9.46
N GLU A 42 -8.51 12.50 -9.18
CA GLU A 42 -9.57 12.67 -8.19
C GLU A 42 -10.81 11.83 -8.54
N GLU A 43 -11.23 11.86 -9.81
CA GLU A 43 -12.37 11.06 -10.26
C GLU A 43 -12.12 9.55 -10.11
N LEU A 44 -10.94 9.07 -10.52
CA LEU A 44 -10.59 7.64 -10.40
C LEU A 44 -10.42 7.21 -8.93
N THR A 45 -9.80 8.04 -8.10
CA THR A 45 -9.62 7.75 -6.66
C THR A 45 -10.96 7.69 -5.93
N GLN A 46 -11.91 8.58 -6.26
CA GLN A 46 -13.29 8.50 -5.75
C GLN A 46 -13.98 7.20 -6.18
N GLN A 47 -13.82 6.79 -7.44
CA GLN A 47 -14.37 5.51 -7.92
C GLN A 47 -13.74 4.30 -7.22
N LEU A 48 -12.52 4.42 -6.69
CA LEU A 48 -11.82 3.41 -5.88
C LEU A 48 -12.12 3.51 -4.37
N CYS A 49 -13.06 4.36 -3.96
CA CYS A 49 -13.39 4.62 -2.56
C CYS A 49 -12.23 5.22 -1.75
N TRP A 50 -11.43 6.08 -2.38
CA TRP A 50 -10.37 6.83 -1.72
C TRP A 50 -10.79 8.28 -1.48
N THR A 51 -10.31 8.85 -0.37
CA THR A 51 -10.56 10.25 0.00
C THR A 51 -9.26 11.02 0.06
N LEU A 52 -9.20 12.20 -0.58
CA LEU A 52 -8.06 13.11 -0.44
C LEU A 52 -8.10 13.75 0.96
N LEU A 53 -7.08 13.51 1.78
CA LEU A 53 -7.00 14.01 3.15
C LEU A 53 -6.19 15.29 3.27
N ALA A 54 -5.10 15.39 2.51
CA ALA A 54 -4.20 16.52 2.59
C ALA A 54 -3.50 16.78 1.26
N GLN A 55 -3.23 18.05 1.01
CA GLN A 55 -2.38 18.52 -0.06
C GLN A 55 -1.45 19.59 0.49
N GLN A 56 -0.15 19.39 0.32
CA GLN A 56 0.86 20.37 0.69
C GLN A 56 1.94 20.41 -0.40
N ASP A 57 2.18 21.61 -0.95
CA ASP A 57 3.09 21.83 -2.07
C ASP A 57 2.81 20.87 -3.24
N GLU A 58 3.76 19.97 -3.52
CA GLU A 58 3.71 18.97 -4.58
C GLU A 58 3.38 17.56 -4.04
N THR A 59 2.92 17.48 -2.79
CA THR A 59 2.58 16.24 -2.08
C THR A 59 1.08 16.13 -1.84
N PHE A 60 0.53 14.97 -2.16
CA PHE A 60 -0.87 14.62 -2.03
C PHE A 60 -1.02 13.35 -1.21
N ILE A 61 -1.99 13.34 -0.30
CA ILE A 61 -2.26 12.22 0.60
C ILE A 61 -3.70 11.79 0.47
N TRP A 62 -3.92 10.57 -0.02
CA TRP A 62 -5.22 9.91 -0.03
C TRP A 62 -5.29 8.82 1.03
N GLN A 63 -6.49 8.51 1.48
CA GLN A 63 -6.77 7.35 2.31
C GLN A 63 -7.80 6.45 1.63
N LYS A 64 -7.48 5.16 1.54
CA LYS A 64 -8.42 4.14 1.11
C LYS A 64 -9.42 3.90 2.24
N THR A 65 -10.72 3.93 1.93
CA THR A 65 -11.73 3.73 2.97
C THR A 65 -11.63 2.36 3.63
N ALA A 66 -11.98 2.29 4.90
CA ALA A 66 -12.27 1.03 5.60
C ALA A 66 -13.77 0.69 5.59
N ASP A 67 -14.60 1.59 5.08
CA ASP A 67 -16.05 1.45 5.00
C ASP A 67 -16.46 0.51 3.85
N LEU A 68 -17.14 -0.58 4.21
CA LEU A 68 -17.63 -1.58 3.28
C LEU A 68 -18.81 -1.05 2.43
N ASP A 69 -19.56 -0.08 2.93
CA ASP A 69 -20.74 0.46 2.24
C ASP A 69 -20.35 1.21 0.95
N CYS A 70 -19.15 1.81 0.92
CA CYS A 70 -18.63 2.42 -0.31
C CYS A 70 -18.42 1.38 -1.42
N TYR A 71 -17.92 0.20 -1.07
CA TYR A 71 -17.69 -0.88 -2.04
C TYR A 71 -19.02 -1.52 -2.48
N ALA A 72 -19.98 -1.67 -1.57
CA ALA A 72 -21.31 -2.20 -1.89
C ALA A 72 -22.14 -1.26 -2.78
N SER A 73 -22.00 0.05 -2.58
CA SER A 73 -22.71 1.08 -3.38
C SER A 73 -22.03 1.40 -4.72
N ARG A 74 -20.91 0.73 -5.04
CA ARG A 74 -20.18 0.95 -6.29
C ARG A 74 -21.07 0.61 -7.49
N LYS A 75 -21.31 1.59 -8.36
CA LYS A 75 -22.08 1.38 -9.60
C LYS A 75 -21.42 0.27 -10.43
N GLN A 76 -22.23 -0.65 -10.98
CA GLN A 76 -21.82 -1.81 -11.79
C GLN A 76 -20.91 -1.50 -13.01
N HIS A 77 -20.58 -0.23 -13.27
CA HIS A 77 -19.80 0.21 -14.44
C HIS A 77 -18.49 0.94 -14.06
N ALA A 78 -18.14 1.05 -12.78
CA ALA A 78 -16.92 1.76 -12.37
C ALA A 78 -15.64 0.93 -12.60
N ILE A 79 -15.63 -0.35 -12.20
CA ILE A 79 -14.56 -1.33 -12.48
C ILE A 79 -15.20 -2.73 -12.61
N GLN A 80 -14.82 -3.50 -13.64
CA GLN A 80 -15.36 -4.84 -13.87
C GLN A 80 -14.71 -5.88 -12.94
N LEU A 81 -15.45 -6.93 -12.59
CA LEU A 81 -14.90 -8.13 -11.97
C LEU A 81 -14.20 -8.99 -13.02
N CYS A 82 -13.11 -9.65 -12.65
CA CYS A 82 -12.41 -10.56 -13.55
C CYS A 82 -13.29 -11.78 -13.86
N LYS A 83 -13.24 -12.27 -15.11
CA LYS A 83 -14.00 -13.46 -15.52
C LYS A 83 -13.23 -14.73 -15.15
N GLU A 84 -13.95 -15.82 -14.86
CA GLU A 84 -13.35 -17.14 -14.67
C GLU A 84 -12.43 -17.49 -15.85
N GLY A 85 -11.15 -17.72 -15.57
CA GLY A 85 -10.09 -17.97 -16.56
C GLY A 85 -9.09 -16.83 -16.74
N ASP A 86 -9.43 -15.58 -16.44
CA ASP A 86 -8.48 -14.45 -16.42
C ASP A 86 -7.52 -14.51 -15.21
N ASP A 87 -7.90 -15.24 -14.15
CA ASP A 87 -7.11 -15.43 -12.93
C ASP A 87 -6.03 -16.53 -13.06
N THR A 88 -6.00 -17.27 -14.19
CA THR A 88 -4.91 -18.22 -14.49
C THR A 88 -3.69 -17.46 -15.03
N GLN A 89 -3.06 -16.64 -14.19
CA GLN A 89 -1.96 -15.77 -14.61
C GLN A 89 -0.59 -16.40 -14.41
N SER A 90 0.06 -16.66 -15.55
CA SER A 90 1.49 -16.93 -15.70
C SER A 90 2.30 -15.68 -15.40
N TYR A 91 3.52 -15.86 -14.86
CA TYR A 91 4.49 -14.84 -14.38
C TYR A 91 4.85 -13.73 -15.40
N TYR A 92 4.36 -13.79 -16.64
CA TYR A 92 4.69 -12.88 -17.74
C TYR A 92 3.47 -12.29 -18.47
N LYS A 93 2.26 -12.33 -17.89
CA LYS A 93 1.09 -11.68 -18.50
C LYS A 93 0.85 -10.29 -17.88
N PRO A 94 0.49 -9.27 -18.70
CA PRO A 94 0.06 -7.98 -18.18
C PRO A 94 -1.16 -8.13 -17.27
N LEU A 95 -1.19 -7.34 -16.20
CA LEU A 95 -2.32 -7.32 -15.27
C LEU A 95 -3.59 -6.83 -15.98
N VAL A 96 -4.67 -7.58 -15.82
CA VAL A 96 -6.00 -7.24 -16.34
C VAL A 96 -6.62 -6.09 -15.52
N PRO A 97 -7.31 -5.12 -16.14
CA PRO A 97 -7.92 -3.97 -15.46
C PRO A 97 -9.26 -4.33 -14.81
N CYS A 98 -9.30 -5.40 -14.02
CA CYS A 98 -10.47 -5.88 -13.29
C CYS A 98 -10.11 -6.25 -11.84
N ILE A 99 -11.11 -6.50 -11.00
CA ILE A 99 -10.89 -6.97 -9.62
C ILE A 99 -11.16 -8.48 -9.58
N SER A 100 -10.12 -9.26 -9.24
CA SER A 100 -10.23 -10.70 -9.02
C SER A 100 -10.97 -10.98 -7.72
N GLY A 101 -11.83 -12.01 -7.73
CA GLY A 101 -12.52 -12.52 -6.55
C GLY A 101 -12.06 -13.93 -6.23
N VAL A 102 -12.21 -14.35 -4.99
CA VAL A 102 -12.02 -15.75 -4.55
C VAL A 102 -13.41 -16.33 -4.25
N GLN A 103 -13.59 -17.63 -4.47
CA GLN A 103 -14.83 -18.30 -4.07
C GLN A 103 -15.00 -18.18 -2.54
N PRO A 104 -16.20 -17.83 -2.03
CA PRO A 104 -16.39 -17.58 -0.61
C PRO A 104 -15.92 -18.73 0.28
N GLU A 105 -16.19 -19.97 -0.12
CA GLU A 105 -15.85 -21.18 0.63
C GLU A 105 -14.33 -21.32 0.79
N GLU A 106 -13.56 -21.18 -0.29
CA GLU A 106 -12.09 -21.23 -0.27
C GLU A 106 -11.49 -20.14 0.63
N PHE A 107 -12.06 -18.93 0.55
CA PHE A 107 -11.66 -17.82 1.41
C PHE A 107 -11.90 -18.12 2.90
N TYR A 108 -13.05 -18.68 3.25
CA TYR A 108 -13.36 -19.01 4.65
C TYR A 108 -12.48 -20.12 5.20
N GLU A 109 -12.19 -21.15 4.40
CA GLU A 109 -11.31 -22.25 4.79
C GLU A 109 -9.87 -21.75 5.06
N ASP A 110 -9.31 -20.96 4.14
CA ASP A 110 -7.97 -20.37 4.31
C ASP A 110 -7.92 -19.44 5.53
N MET A 111 -8.91 -18.55 5.68
CA MET A 111 -9.01 -17.65 6.82
C MET A 111 -9.07 -18.42 8.15
N HIS A 112 -9.86 -19.50 8.22
CA HIS A 112 -9.99 -20.32 9.42
C HIS A 112 -8.68 -21.04 9.76
N PHE A 113 -8.00 -21.58 8.75
CA PHE A 113 -6.70 -22.22 8.91
C PHE A 113 -5.67 -21.25 9.49
N TRP A 114 -5.48 -20.08 8.86
CA TRP A 114 -4.49 -19.10 9.31
C TRP A 114 -4.81 -18.51 10.67
N ARG A 115 -6.09 -18.28 10.99
CA ARG A 115 -6.50 -17.86 12.33
C ARG A 115 -6.05 -18.87 13.38
N SER A 116 -6.31 -20.14 13.14
CA SER A 116 -5.90 -21.23 14.04
C SER A 116 -4.38 -21.33 14.14
N ALA A 117 -3.66 -21.17 13.03
CA ALA A 117 -2.19 -21.19 13.02
C ALA A 117 -1.61 -20.04 13.85
N VAL A 118 -2.09 -18.82 13.64
CA VAL A 118 -1.70 -17.61 14.38
C VAL A 118 -1.96 -17.81 15.87
N ASP A 119 -3.17 -18.22 16.27
CA ASP A 119 -3.51 -18.44 17.67
C ASP A 119 -2.56 -19.46 18.34
N ASN A 120 -2.24 -20.54 17.62
CA ASN A 120 -1.34 -21.59 18.11
C ASN A 120 0.08 -21.07 18.33
N TYR A 121 0.73 -20.48 17.31
CA TYR A 121 2.12 -20.06 17.47
C TYR A 121 2.27 -18.77 18.27
N TRP A 122 1.26 -17.88 18.28
CA TRP A 122 1.32 -16.63 19.05
C TRP A 122 1.43 -16.91 20.54
N SER A 123 0.74 -17.96 21.02
CA SER A 123 0.88 -18.45 22.40
C SER A 123 2.32 -18.82 22.78
N LEU A 124 3.11 -19.31 21.81
CA LEU A 124 4.52 -19.68 21.97
C LEU A 124 5.46 -18.48 21.82
N LEU A 125 5.13 -17.54 20.93
CA LEU A 125 5.93 -16.33 20.71
C LEU A 125 5.79 -15.33 21.85
N THR A 126 4.60 -15.21 22.44
CA THR A 126 4.34 -14.15 23.42
C THR A 126 5.32 -14.21 24.61
N PRO A 127 5.61 -15.38 25.22
CA PRO A 127 6.61 -15.49 26.26
C PRO A 127 8.04 -15.16 25.82
N LEU A 128 8.38 -15.32 24.52
CA LEU A 128 9.72 -15.07 24.00
C LEU A 128 9.94 -13.59 23.64
N ILE A 129 8.91 -12.93 23.13
CA ILE A 129 8.97 -11.53 22.66
C ILE A 129 8.69 -10.56 23.81
N PHE A 130 7.87 -10.98 24.78
CA PHE A 130 7.44 -10.16 25.90
C PHE A 130 7.82 -10.76 27.27
N SER A 131 8.85 -11.63 27.33
CA SER A 131 9.36 -12.23 28.57
C SER A 131 9.61 -11.23 29.69
N ASP A 132 9.98 -10.01 29.30
CA ASP A 132 10.45 -8.95 30.19
C ASP A 132 9.30 -8.01 30.62
N HIS A 133 8.13 -8.18 30.01
CA HIS A 133 6.93 -7.43 30.34
C HIS A 133 6.03 -8.29 31.24
N PRO A 134 5.80 -7.90 32.51
CA PRO A 134 4.89 -8.63 33.36
C PRO A 134 3.47 -8.54 32.77
N LYS A 135 2.99 -9.64 32.17
CA LYS A 135 1.58 -9.80 31.80
C LYS A 135 0.75 -9.66 33.06
N ARG A 136 0.09 -8.52 33.24
CA ARG A 136 -0.94 -8.37 34.28
C ARG A 136 -2.08 -9.33 33.94
N PRO A 137 -2.55 -10.15 34.90
CA PRO A 137 -3.73 -10.95 34.70
C PRO A 137 -4.92 -10.02 34.38
N GLY A 138 -5.43 -10.07 33.16
CA GLY A 138 -6.62 -9.31 32.72
C GLY A 138 -6.39 -8.13 31.77
N ASP A 139 -5.14 -7.77 31.45
CA ASP A 139 -4.87 -6.74 30.44
C ASP A 139 -4.77 -7.42 29.06
N GLU A 140 -5.79 -7.27 28.22
CA GLU A 140 -5.63 -7.51 26.78
C GLU A 140 -4.49 -6.61 26.27
N ASP A 141 -3.63 -7.14 25.39
CA ASP A 141 -2.51 -6.38 24.83
C ASP A 141 -3.03 -5.02 24.33
N PRO A 142 -2.45 -3.89 24.77
CA PRO A 142 -2.97 -2.59 24.40
C PRO A 142 -2.98 -2.47 22.88
N LEU A 143 -4.15 -2.15 22.32
CA LEU A 143 -4.28 -1.92 20.89
C LEU A 143 -3.27 -0.85 20.47
N PRO A 144 -2.50 -1.08 19.39
CA PRO A 144 -1.54 -0.10 18.93
C PRO A 144 -2.26 1.22 18.64
N PRO A 145 -1.59 2.38 18.84
CA PRO A 145 -2.16 3.67 18.49
C PRO A 145 -2.70 3.66 17.05
N TYR A 146 -3.96 4.03 16.89
CA TYR A 146 -4.73 3.97 15.64
C TYR A 146 -4.15 4.83 14.50
N ASN A 147 -3.18 5.71 14.79
CA ASN A 147 -2.56 6.66 13.87
C ASN A 147 -1.07 6.40 13.61
N MET A 148 -0.57 5.21 13.95
CA MET A 148 0.85 4.90 13.79
C MET A 148 1.13 4.15 12.50
N ILE A 149 1.94 4.74 11.63
CA ILE A 149 2.44 4.09 10.42
C ILE A 149 3.55 3.12 10.82
N ARG A 150 3.48 1.88 10.33
CA ARG A 150 4.47 0.82 10.60
C ARG A 150 5.11 0.24 9.35
N ASN A 151 4.40 0.25 8.23
CA ASN A 151 4.86 -0.30 6.96
C ASN A 151 4.73 0.78 5.88
N VAL A 152 5.79 0.96 5.11
CA VAL A 152 5.86 1.87 3.97
C VAL A 152 6.28 1.05 2.76
N MET A 153 5.62 1.25 1.62
CA MET A 153 6.09 0.73 0.36
C MET A 153 6.52 1.91 -0.50
N ASP A 154 7.82 2.01 -0.77
CA ASP A 154 8.35 2.96 -1.73
C ASP A 154 8.22 2.35 -3.13
N MET A 155 7.24 2.81 -3.89
CA MET A 155 6.86 2.22 -5.18
C MET A 155 7.88 2.49 -6.30
N SER A 156 8.82 3.42 -6.09
CA SER A 156 9.80 3.85 -7.12
C SER A 156 11.13 4.22 -6.47
N SER A 157 11.77 3.24 -5.83
CA SER A 157 12.79 3.49 -4.81
C SER A 157 14.14 4.01 -5.31
N ASN A 158 14.42 4.02 -6.61
CA ASN A 158 15.73 4.37 -7.15
C ASN A 158 16.85 3.72 -6.31
N TYR A 159 17.65 4.48 -5.54
CA TYR A 159 18.70 3.95 -4.66
C TYR A 159 18.30 3.71 -3.18
N GLY A 160 17.00 3.66 -2.87
CA GLY A 160 16.47 3.50 -1.50
C GLY A 160 16.50 4.78 -0.67
N GLY A 161 16.40 5.95 -1.33
CA GLY A 161 16.57 7.25 -0.68
C GLY A 161 15.49 7.57 0.36
N LEU A 162 14.22 7.20 0.10
CA LEU A 162 13.14 7.41 1.06
C LEU A 162 13.36 6.60 2.33
N ASN A 163 13.78 5.34 2.20
CA ASN A 163 14.09 4.48 3.34
C ASN A 163 15.23 5.06 4.20
N ALA A 164 16.30 5.51 3.55
CA ALA A 164 17.41 6.17 4.24
C ALA A 164 16.95 7.42 5.00
N ALA A 165 16.14 8.28 4.36
CA ALA A 165 15.62 9.49 5.00
C ALA A 165 14.71 9.17 6.20
N LEU A 166 13.83 8.16 6.08
CA LEU A 166 12.97 7.73 7.19
C LEU A 166 13.79 7.20 8.38
N LEU A 167 14.88 6.47 8.10
CA LEU A 167 15.81 5.98 9.10
C LEU A 167 16.56 7.12 9.80
N GLU A 168 17.07 8.10 9.05
CA GLU A 168 17.75 9.29 9.57
C GLU A 168 16.83 10.14 10.45
N GLU A 169 15.56 10.30 10.05
CA GLU A 169 14.50 10.97 10.80
C GLU A 169 13.93 10.12 11.96
N LYS A 170 14.56 8.99 12.26
CA LYS A 170 14.22 8.06 13.35
C LYS A 170 12.76 7.62 13.32
N LYS A 171 12.17 7.46 12.13
CA LYS A 171 10.83 6.90 11.96
C LYS A 171 10.93 5.38 12.07
N SER A 172 10.30 4.81 13.09
CA SER A 172 10.23 3.35 13.30
C SER A 172 9.19 2.73 12.36
N VAL A 173 9.59 2.58 11.09
CA VAL A 173 8.80 1.98 10.01
C VAL A 173 9.63 0.94 9.26
N TRP A 174 8.98 -0.12 8.80
CA TRP A 174 9.54 -1.07 7.85
C TRP A 174 9.25 -0.58 6.44
N VAL A 175 10.28 -0.54 5.58
CA VAL A 175 10.16 -0.02 4.22
C VAL A 175 10.45 -1.13 3.22
N MET A 176 9.47 -1.46 2.38
CA MET A 176 9.68 -2.25 1.17
C MET A 176 10.06 -1.31 0.02
N ASN A 177 11.26 -1.48 -0.52
CA ASN A 177 11.75 -0.67 -1.63
C ASN A 177 11.47 -1.36 -2.96
N VAL A 178 10.64 -0.78 -3.82
CA VAL A 178 10.29 -1.35 -5.12
C VAL A 178 11.04 -0.63 -6.24
N VAL A 179 11.83 -1.39 -7.01
CA VAL A 179 12.52 -0.91 -8.21
C VAL A 179 11.67 -1.28 -9.44
N PRO A 180 11.17 -0.29 -10.22
CA PRO A 180 10.39 -0.59 -11.41
C PRO A 180 11.21 -1.39 -12.43
N ALA A 181 10.62 -2.45 -12.99
CA ALA A 181 11.31 -3.35 -13.93
C ALA A 181 11.84 -2.63 -15.19
N ARG A 182 11.22 -1.50 -15.55
CA ARG A 182 11.60 -0.66 -16.71
C ARG A 182 12.62 0.44 -16.39
N ALA A 183 13.02 0.57 -15.13
CA ALA A 183 14.02 1.53 -14.69
C ALA A 183 15.43 0.89 -14.62
N SER A 184 16.45 1.71 -14.35
CA SER A 184 17.80 1.19 -14.06
C SER A 184 17.76 0.31 -12.81
N ASN A 185 18.35 -0.89 -12.90
CA ASN A 185 18.33 -1.84 -11.81
C ASN A 185 19.24 -1.41 -10.65
N ALA A 186 18.65 -0.71 -9.68
CA ALA A 186 19.30 -0.28 -8.45
C ALA A 186 19.08 -1.24 -7.26
N LEU A 187 18.38 -2.37 -7.48
CA LEU A 187 18.05 -3.33 -6.42
C LEU A 187 19.30 -3.89 -5.72
N PRO A 188 20.39 -4.29 -6.41
CA PRO A 188 21.60 -4.76 -5.73
C PRO A 188 22.15 -3.74 -4.73
N LEU A 189 22.14 -2.45 -5.10
CA LEU A 189 22.64 -1.37 -4.24
C LEU A 189 21.73 -1.15 -3.02
N ILE A 190 20.40 -1.26 -3.18
CA ILE A 190 19.45 -1.22 -2.07
C ILE A 190 19.74 -2.36 -1.08
N LEU A 191 19.95 -3.58 -1.59
CA LEU A 191 20.22 -4.76 -0.76
C LEU A 191 21.58 -4.67 -0.05
N GLU A 192 22.64 -4.20 -0.72
CA GLU A 192 23.96 -3.99 -0.11
C GLU A 192 23.94 -2.95 1.03
N ARG A 193 22.99 -2.00 0.99
CA ARG A 193 22.76 -1.05 2.09
C ARG A 193 21.99 -1.66 3.27
N GLY A 194 21.59 -2.93 3.17
CA GLY A 194 20.80 -3.63 4.19
C GLY A 194 19.30 -3.30 4.14
N PHE A 195 18.81 -2.71 3.05
CA PHE A 195 17.40 -2.39 2.89
C PHE A 195 16.66 -3.52 2.17
N ALA A 196 15.43 -3.82 2.61
CA ALA A 196 14.57 -4.77 1.90
C ALA A 196 14.06 -4.17 0.59
N GLY A 197 14.13 -4.94 -0.50
CA GLY A 197 13.61 -4.48 -1.78
C GLY A 197 13.29 -5.58 -2.77
N VAL A 198 12.48 -5.22 -3.76
CA VAL A 198 12.00 -6.12 -4.83
C VAL A 198 11.95 -5.37 -6.16
N MET A 199 11.88 -6.10 -7.27
CA MET A 199 11.51 -5.55 -8.57
C MET A 199 10.02 -5.78 -8.83
N HIS A 200 9.36 -4.80 -9.43
CA HIS A 200 7.95 -4.93 -9.87
C HIS A 200 7.77 -4.24 -11.23
N ASP A 201 7.05 -4.86 -12.16
CA ASP A 201 6.56 -4.19 -13.38
C ASP A 201 5.15 -3.71 -13.06
N TRP A 202 5.06 -2.47 -12.57
CA TRP A 202 3.78 -1.78 -12.38
C TRP A 202 3.07 -1.46 -13.71
#